data_AF-A0A839ETC5-F1
#
_entry.id   AF-A0A839ETC5-F1
#
_cell.length_a   1.000
_cell.length_b   1.000
_cell.length_c   1.000
_cell.angle_alpha   90.00
_cell.angle_beta   90.00
_cell.angle_gamma   90.00
#
_symmetry.space_group_name_H-M   'P 1'
#
loop_
_entity.id
_entity.type
_entity.pdbx_description
1 polymer ?
#
loop_
_entity_poly.entity_id
_entity_poly.type
_entity_poly.pdbx_seq_one_letter_code
_entity_poly.pdbx_strand_id
1 'polypeptide(L)'
;MTDVLIRVMALPKLAQRTLAIALAVIMVVLMLLLFFAGFQALSDLRTGIDDNRYNLARFERMLAQKPVDDGQTAAQPDDTTSSFLTGDSIAVIQAGLQTRVNADASAQNVVVASVGNTPVLVIDGVQYAGVRANIQGNLPSINNTLFQLETSLPPLIIREATIRATNAVQVDGSPQPVELAAEIVVYGAVNPKGMQSGPESAGP
;
A
#
# COMPACT_ATOMS: atom_id res chain seq x y z
N MET A 1 20.71 50.60 15.26
CA MET A 1 19.50 50.95 14.47
C MET A 1 19.39 52.46 14.17
N THR A 2 20.13 53.33 14.85
CA THR A 2 20.17 54.79 14.62
C THR A 2 21.03 55.21 13.42
N ASP A 3 22.07 54.44 13.06
CA ASP A 3 22.97 54.74 11.94
C ASP A 3 22.30 54.72 10.55
N VAL A 4 21.31 53.84 10.34
CA VAL A 4 20.59 53.77 9.06
C VAL A 4 19.76 55.03 8.85
N LEU A 5 19.20 55.59 9.93
CA LEU A 5 18.38 56.80 9.90
C LEU A 5 19.22 58.05 9.58
N ILE A 6 20.42 58.16 10.17
CA ILE A 6 21.35 59.27 9.97
C ILE A 6 21.90 59.26 8.54
N ARG A 7 22.18 58.08 7.98
CA ARG A 7 22.70 57.94 6.61
C ARG A 7 21.66 58.27 5.54
N VAL A 8 20.38 57.97 5.79
CA VAL A 8 19.26 58.35 4.91
C VAL A 8 18.99 59.86 4.92
N MET A 9 19.28 60.55 6.02
CA MET A 9 19.06 62.00 6.16
C MET A 9 20.16 62.86 5.50
N ALA A 10 21.34 62.29 5.24
CA ALA A 10 22.48 62.95 4.60
C ALA A 10 22.58 62.71 3.07
N LEU A 11 21.60 62.03 2.46
CA LEU A 11 21.58 61.73 1.02
C LEU A 11 21.00 62.88 0.19
N PRO A 12 21.54 63.18 -1.00
CA PRO A 12 21.00 64.22 -1.88
C PRO A 12 19.53 63.93 -2.25
N LYS A 13 18.70 64.97 -2.36
CA LYS A 13 17.23 64.87 -2.55
C LYS A 13 16.79 63.94 -3.71
N LEU A 14 17.63 63.77 -4.72
CA LEU A 14 17.40 62.83 -5.82
C LEU A 14 17.53 61.36 -5.39
N ALA A 15 18.54 61.04 -4.57
CA ALA A 15 18.74 59.68 -4.05
C ALA A 15 17.67 59.27 -3.04
N GLN A 16 17.13 60.22 -2.27
CA GLN A 16 16.00 59.97 -1.38
C GLN A 16 14.70 59.67 -2.17
N ARG A 17 14.48 60.36 -3.30
CA ARG A 17 13.34 60.12 -4.19
C ARG A 17 13.43 58.76 -4.90
N THR A 18 14.61 58.39 -5.41
CA THR A 18 14.78 57.07 -6.04
C THR A 18 14.62 55.94 -5.03
N LEU A 19 15.10 56.11 -3.80
CA LEU A 19 14.89 55.13 -2.72
C LEU A 19 13.41 54.97 -2.36
N ALA A 20 12.66 56.08 -2.24
CA ALA A 20 11.22 56.03 -1.95
C ALA A 20 10.42 55.35 -3.08
N ILE A 21 10.76 55.63 -4.34
CA ILE A 21 10.14 54.99 -5.50
C ILE A 21 10.48 53.51 -5.54
N ALA A 22 11.74 53.12 -5.32
CA ALA A 22 12.14 51.72 -5.28
C ALA A 22 11.39 50.95 -4.20
N LEU A 23 11.23 51.53 -3.01
CA LEU A 23 10.51 50.91 -1.91
C LEU A 23 9.00 50.78 -2.19
N ALA A 24 8.40 51.79 -2.82
CA ALA A 24 7.01 51.72 -3.28
C ALA A 24 6.80 50.63 -4.35
N VAL A 25 7.73 50.52 -5.32
CA VAL A 25 7.69 49.47 -6.35
C VAL A 25 7.81 48.08 -5.73
N ILE A 26 8.75 47.90 -4.79
CA ILE A 26 8.90 46.62 -4.08
C ILE A 26 7.60 46.25 -3.37
N MET A 27 6.96 47.20 -2.69
CA MET A 27 5.70 46.94 -1.99
C MET A 27 4.58 46.50 -2.95
N VAL A 28 4.47 47.15 -4.10
CA VAL A 28 3.48 46.80 -5.14
C VAL A 28 3.77 45.40 -5.72
N VAL A 29 5.03 45.09 -6.01
CA VAL A 29 5.44 43.76 -6.51
C VAL A 29 5.12 42.67 -5.50
N LEU A 30 5.40 42.91 -4.21
CA LEU A 30 5.14 41.96 -3.13
C LEU A 30 3.63 41.70 -2.98
N MET A 31 2.82 42.75 -3.09
CA MET A 31 1.36 42.63 -3.06
C MET A 31 0.81 41.83 -4.26
N LEU A 32 1.35 42.04 -5.45
CA LEU A 32 1.01 41.25 -6.63
C LEU A 32 1.40 39.78 -6.48
N LEU A 33 2.61 39.48 -5.98
CA LEU A 33 3.06 38.10 -5.75
C LEU A 33 2.15 37.37 -4.76
N LEU A 34 1.77 38.01 -3.66
CA LEU A 34 0.84 37.43 -2.69
C LEU A 34 -0.54 37.18 -3.31
N PHE A 35 -1.03 38.09 -4.15
CA PHE A 35 -2.29 37.93 -4.85
C PHE A 35 -2.26 36.72 -5.82
N PHE A 36 -1.20 36.57 -6.61
CA PHE A 36 -1.03 35.42 -7.51
C PHE A 36 -0.89 34.09 -6.76
N ALA A 37 -0.12 34.06 -5.67
CA ALA A 37 0.05 32.86 -4.86
C ALA A 37 -1.27 32.41 -4.21
N GLY A 38 -2.07 33.36 -3.71
CA GLY A 38 -3.40 33.06 -3.17
C GLY A 38 -4.35 32.50 -4.23
N PHE A 39 -4.28 33.01 -5.46
CA PHE A 39 -5.11 32.53 -6.56
C PHE A 39 -4.75 31.10 -7.00
N GLN A 40 -3.46 30.75 -7.02
CA GLN A 40 -2.98 29.39 -7.32
C GLN A 40 -3.43 28.38 -6.26
N ALA A 41 -3.32 28.73 -4.98
CA ALA A 41 -3.78 27.85 -3.91
C ALA A 41 -5.29 27.54 -4.02
N LEU A 42 -6.10 28.51 -4.46
CA LEU A 42 -7.53 28.32 -4.62
C LEU A 42 -7.89 27.48 -5.86
N SER A 43 -7.09 27.53 -6.93
CA SER A 43 -7.27 26.65 -8.09
C SER A 43 -6.92 25.20 -7.78
N ASP A 44 -5.87 24.96 -7.01
CA ASP A 44 -5.41 23.60 -6.65
C ASP A 44 -6.44 22.85 -5.78
N LEU A 45 -7.21 23.57 -4.96
CA LEU A 45 -8.30 22.96 -4.18
C LEU A 45 -9.49 22.54 -5.07
N ARG A 46 -9.70 23.17 -6.23
CA ARG A 46 -10.83 22.84 -7.12
C ARG A 46 -10.53 21.64 -8.01
N THR A 47 -9.31 21.52 -8.53
CA THR A 47 -8.88 20.37 -9.35
C THR A 47 -8.93 19.06 -8.56
N GLY A 48 -8.60 19.07 -7.28
CA GLY A 48 -8.69 17.88 -6.42
C GLY A 48 -10.11 17.31 -6.25
N ILE A 49 -11.16 18.13 -6.44
CA ILE A 49 -12.56 17.66 -6.30
C ILE A 49 -13.02 16.95 -7.57
N ASP A 50 -12.61 17.42 -8.75
CA ASP A 50 -12.98 16.82 -10.03
C ASP A 50 -12.29 15.46 -10.24
N ASP A 51 -11.04 15.33 -9.80
CA ASP A 51 -10.28 14.06 -9.87
C ASP A 51 -10.94 12.96 -9.02
N ASN A 52 -11.45 13.31 -7.84
CA ASN A 52 -12.13 12.36 -6.96
C ASN A 52 -13.46 11.86 -7.56
N ARG A 53 -14.19 12.72 -8.28
CA ARG A 53 -15.44 12.33 -8.96
C ARG A 53 -15.17 11.41 -10.14
N TYR A 54 -14.08 11.64 -10.88
CA TYR A 54 -13.68 10.78 -11.98
C TYR A 54 -13.31 9.36 -11.49
N ASN A 55 -12.60 9.28 -10.36
CA ASN A 55 -12.24 8.00 -9.75
C ASN A 55 -13.47 7.23 -9.26
N LEU A 56 -14.45 7.90 -8.66
CA LEU A 56 -15.70 7.25 -8.20
C LEU A 56 -16.50 6.66 -9.37
N ALA A 57 -16.67 7.41 -10.44
CA ALA A 57 -17.36 6.93 -11.65
C ALA A 57 -16.63 5.75 -12.31
N ARG A 58 -15.29 5.70 -12.20
CA ARG A 58 -14.49 4.59 -12.70
C ARG A 58 -14.70 3.32 -11.86
N PHE A 59 -14.73 3.43 -10.53
CA PHE A 59 -14.99 2.28 -9.66
C PHE A 59 -16.42 1.75 -9.80
N GLU A 60 -17.41 2.63 -9.97
CA GLU A 60 -18.80 2.23 -10.20
C GLU A 60 -18.98 1.44 -11.50
N ARG A 61 -18.24 1.81 -12.56
CA ARG A 61 -18.21 1.06 -13.82
C ARG A 61 -17.52 -0.31 -13.69
N MET A 62 -16.48 -0.42 -12.87
CA MET A 62 -15.82 -1.71 -12.59
C MET A 62 -16.74 -2.65 -11.81
N LEU A 63 -17.51 -2.13 -10.86
CA LEU A 63 -18.52 -2.89 -10.13
C LEU A 63 -19.65 -3.37 -11.05
N ALA A 64 -20.11 -2.50 -11.96
CA ALA A 64 -21.17 -2.84 -12.92
C ALA A 64 -20.75 -3.88 -13.99
N GLN A 65 -19.45 -4.04 -14.23
CA GLN A 65 -18.91 -5.02 -15.18
C GLN A 65 -18.66 -6.41 -14.59
N LYS A 66 -18.74 -6.58 -13.26
CA LYS A 66 -18.68 -7.90 -12.65
C LYS A 66 -20.07 -8.54 -12.76
N PRO A 67 -20.26 -9.60 -13.56
CA PRO A 67 -21.50 -10.36 -13.49
C PRO A 67 -21.58 -10.91 -12.06
N VAL A 68 -22.67 -10.60 -11.37
CA VAL A 68 -23.02 -11.30 -10.15
C VAL A 68 -23.37 -12.71 -10.59
N ASP A 69 -22.41 -13.61 -10.46
CA ASP A 69 -22.64 -15.04 -10.61
C ASP A 69 -23.41 -15.49 -9.35
N ASP A 70 -24.74 -15.32 -9.38
CA ASP A 70 -25.72 -15.76 -8.37
C ASP A 70 -25.86 -17.30 -8.38
N GLY A 71 -24.74 -18.02 -8.43
CA GLY A 71 -24.69 -19.41 -8.90
C GLY A 71 -23.88 -20.39 -8.06
N GLN A 72 -23.39 -20.01 -6.88
CA GLN A 72 -22.79 -20.97 -5.96
C GLN A 72 -23.49 -20.93 -4.61
N THR A 73 -24.48 -21.81 -4.48
CA THR A 73 -24.87 -22.43 -3.22
C THR A 73 -23.60 -22.86 -2.48
N ALA A 74 -23.10 -21.99 -1.60
CA ALA A 74 -22.10 -22.35 -0.64
C ALA A 74 -22.74 -23.39 0.28
N ALA A 75 -22.43 -24.66 0.02
CA ALA A 75 -22.64 -25.72 0.99
C ALA A 75 -21.94 -25.25 2.27
N GLN A 76 -22.74 -24.94 3.28
CA GLN A 76 -22.33 -24.51 4.60
C GLN A 76 -21.37 -25.56 5.18
N PRO A 77 -20.05 -25.33 5.20
CA PRO A 77 -19.09 -26.32 5.66
C PRO A 77 -18.77 -25.97 7.11
N ASP A 78 -19.46 -26.58 8.07
CA ASP A 78 -19.18 -26.57 9.52
C ASP A 78 -18.19 -25.44 9.94
N ASP A 79 -18.77 -24.23 10.07
CA ASP A 79 -18.19 -22.88 9.94
C ASP A 79 -17.09 -22.45 10.95
N THR A 80 -16.33 -23.39 11.51
CA THR A 80 -15.16 -23.06 12.36
C THR A 80 -13.88 -23.74 11.95
N THR A 81 -13.90 -24.68 11.01
CA THR A 81 -12.67 -25.33 10.52
C THR A 81 -12.18 -24.69 9.22
N SER A 82 -13.09 -24.16 8.41
CA SER A 82 -12.80 -23.50 7.13
C SER A 82 -12.05 -22.16 7.29
N SER A 83 -12.30 -21.42 8.38
CA SER A 83 -11.74 -20.08 8.58
C SER A 83 -10.38 -20.05 9.29
N PHE A 84 -9.86 -21.20 9.75
CA PHE A 84 -8.60 -21.25 10.51
C PHE A 84 -7.60 -22.20 9.85
N LEU A 85 -6.33 -21.88 10.04
CA LEU A 85 -5.24 -22.79 9.73
C LEU A 85 -5.26 -23.98 10.71
N THR A 86 -5.14 -25.18 10.17
CA THR A 86 -5.15 -26.45 10.90
C THR A 86 -3.78 -27.13 10.84
N GLY A 87 -3.42 -27.80 11.92
CA GLY A 87 -2.20 -28.59 12.03
C GLY A 87 -1.83 -28.86 13.48
N ASP A 88 -1.11 -29.96 13.72
CA ASP A 88 -0.80 -30.44 15.07
C ASP A 88 0.22 -29.56 15.81
N SER A 89 0.96 -28.72 15.09
CA SER A 89 1.88 -27.75 15.66
C SER A 89 2.01 -26.52 14.77
N ILE A 90 2.47 -25.40 15.34
CA ILE A 90 2.78 -24.18 14.58
C ILE A 90 3.74 -24.45 13.42
N ALA A 91 4.75 -25.29 13.63
CA ALA A 91 5.73 -25.61 12.59
C ALA A 91 5.07 -26.32 11.39
N VAL A 92 4.13 -27.24 11.65
CA VAL A 92 3.34 -27.93 10.62
C VAL A 92 2.41 -26.94 9.90
N ILE A 93 1.75 -26.05 10.64
CA ILE A 93 0.88 -25.01 10.07
C ILE A 93 1.67 -24.08 9.15
N GLN A 94 2.84 -23.61 9.59
CA GLN A 94 3.70 -22.75 8.79
C GLN A 94 4.22 -23.48 7.56
N ALA A 95 4.64 -24.74 7.68
CA ALA A 95 5.05 -25.54 6.52
C ALA A 95 3.91 -25.69 5.50
N GLY A 96 2.68 -25.97 5.95
CA GLY A 96 1.50 -26.00 5.09
C GLY A 96 1.24 -24.65 4.40
N LEU A 97 1.41 -23.55 5.13
CA LEU A 97 1.29 -22.20 4.58
C LEU A 97 2.38 -21.91 3.53
N GLN A 98 3.61 -22.38 3.73
CA GLN A 98 4.67 -22.25 2.72
C GLN A 98 4.32 -23.01 1.44
N THR A 99 3.87 -24.26 1.56
CA THR A 99 3.44 -25.07 0.41
C THR A 99 2.32 -24.38 -0.36
N ARG A 100 1.36 -23.81 0.36
CA ARG A 100 0.25 -23.08 -0.23
C ARG A 100 0.68 -21.83 -0.97
N VAL A 101 1.49 -20.97 -0.34
CA VAL A 101 1.99 -19.75 -0.99
C VAL A 101 2.77 -20.08 -2.26
N ASN A 102 3.57 -21.15 -2.24
CA ASN A 102 4.26 -21.65 -3.44
C ASN A 102 3.29 -22.12 -4.52
N ALA A 103 2.26 -22.89 -4.15
CA ALA A 103 1.25 -23.36 -5.09
C ALA A 103 0.48 -22.21 -5.74
N ASP A 104 0.00 -21.25 -4.95
CA ASP A 104 -0.78 -20.09 -5.42
C ASP A 104 0.07 -19.16 -6.29
N ALA A 105 1.34 -18.94 -5.95
CA ALA A 105 2.26 -18.19 -6.79
C ALA A 105 2.53 -18.90 -8.12
N SER A 106 2.78 -20.22 -8.09
CA SER A 106 3.02 -21.01 -9.31
C SER A 106 1.82 -21.03 -10.26
N ALA A 107 0.60 -21.07 -9.71
CA ALA A 107 -0.64 -21.04 -10.49
C ALA A 107 -0.82 -19.71 -11.27
N GLN A 108 -0.22 -18.62 -10.80
CA GLN A 108 -0.27 -17.30 -11.42
C GLN A 108 0.96 -16.96 -12.26
N ASN A 109 1.85 -17.94 -12.53
CA ASN A 109 3.13 -17.77 -13.21
C ASN A 109 4.07 -16.78 -12.50
N VAL A 110 4.03 -16.78 -11.16
CA VAL A 110 4.95 -16.01 -10.32
C VAL A 110 6.06 -16.92 -9.82
N VAL A 111 7.31 -16.45 -9.92
CA VAL A 111 8.49 -17.17 -9.43
C VAL A 111 8.68 -16.86 -7.96
N VAL A 112 8.71 -17.88 -7.11
CA VAL A 112 9.01 -17.71 -5.69
C VAL A 112 10.52 -17.84 -5.48
N ALA A 113 11.17 -16.73 -5.12
CA ALA A 113 12.60 -16.68 -4.84
C ALA A 113 12.94 -17.31 -3.48
N SER A 114 12.09 -17.08 -2.47
CA SER A 114 12.24 -17.70 -1.16
C SER A 114 10.94 -17.66 -0.37
N VAL A 115 10.77 -18.62 0.55
CA VAL A 115 9.72 -18.59 1.57
C VAL A 115 10.35 -18.97 2.91
N GLY A 116 10.01 -18.25 3.98
CA GLY A 116 10.48 -18.49 5.33
C GLY A 116 9.40 -18.26 6.38
N ASN A 117 9.62 -18.81 7.58
CA ASN A 117 8.69 -18.62 8.69
C ASN A 117 8.84 -17.24 9.31
N THR A 118 7.72 -16.69 9.81
CA THR A 118 7.75 -15.52 10.69
C THR A 118 7.41 -15.89 12.14
N PRO A 119 7.73 -15.05 13.12
CA PRO A 119 7.29 -15.25 14.49
C PRO A 119 5.76 -15.32 14.58
N VAL A 120 5.26 -16.15 15.50
CA VAL A 120 3.82 -16.21 15.82
C VAL A 120 3.39 -14.90 16.45
N LEU A 121 2.26 -14.36 16.02
CA LEU A 121 1.64 -13.21 16.68
C LEU A 121 0.43 -13.64 17.49
N VAL A 122 0.18 -12.93 18.58
CA VAL A 122 -1.06 -13.04 19.36
C VAL A 122 -1.73 -11.68 19.34
N ILE A 123 -2.90 -11.61 18.74
CA ILE A 123 -3.70 -10.38 18.64
C ILE A 123 -5.08 -10.73 19.19
N ASP A 124 -5.55 -9.99 20.19
CA ASP A 124 -6.85 -10.19 20.84
C ASP A 124 -7.09 -11.64 21.32
N GLY A 125 -6.03 -12.32 21.76
CA GLY A 125 -6.08 -13.71 22.23
C GLY A 125 -6.08 -14.77 21.14
N VAL A 126 -6.02 -14.39 19.86
CA VAL A 126 -5.95 -15.31 18.71
C VAL A 126 -4.49 -15.44 18.26
N GLN A 127 -4.02 -16.67 18.09
CA GLN A 127 -2.67 -16.96 17.57
C GLN A 127 -2.66 -16.92 16.04
N TYR A 128 -1.66 -16.29 15.46
CA TYR A 128 -1.45 -16.16 14.02
C TYR A 128 -0.11 -16.76 13.63
N ALA A 129 -0.16 -17.72 12.71
CA ALA A 129 1.03 -18.29 12.08
C ALA A 129 1.26 -17.55 10.75
N GLY A 130 2.49 -17.16 10.49
CA GLY A 130 2.83 -16.46 9.25
C GLY A 130 4.07 -16.98 8.54
N VAL A 131 4.16 -16.58 7.29
CA VAL A 131 5.30 -16.81 6.39
C VAL A 131 5.66 -15.53 5.66
N ARG A 132 6.94 -15.37 5.36
CA ARG A 132 7.49 -14.32 4.52
C ARG A 132 7.87 -14.94 3.19
N ALA A 133 7.38 -14.39 2.09
CA ALA A 133 7.68 -14.85 0.75
C ALA A 133 8.26 -13.73 -0.10
N ASN A 134 9.32 -14.04 -0.85
CA ASN A 134 9.87 -13.18 -1.87
C ASN A 134 9.47 -13.74 -3.24
N ILE A 135 8.71 -12.97 -3.99
CA ILE A 135 8.10 -13.38 -5.26
C ILE A 135 8.45 -12.40 -6.37
N GLN A 136 8.60 -12.92 -7.58
CA GLN A 136 8.98 -12.15 -8.76
C GLN A 136 8.09 -12.50 -9.94
N GLY A 137 7.66 -11.50 -10.68
CA GLY A 137 6.79 -11.70 -11.83
C GLY A 137 6.35 -10.40 -12.47
N ASN A 138 5.52 -10.52 -13.49
CA ASN A 138 4.90 -9.34 -14.09
C ASN A 138 3.85 -8.73 -13.12
N LEU A 139 3.53 -7.44 -13.32
CA LEU A 139 2.53 -6.73 -12.51
C LEU A 139 1.18 -7.46 -12.35
N PRO A 140 0.50 -7.92 -13.43
CA PRO A 140 -0.81 -8.55 -13.28
C PRO A 140 -0.74 -9.90 -12.55
N SER A 141 0.31 -10.69 -12.76
CA SER A 141 0.54 -11.96 -12.05
C SER A 141 0.72 -11.73 -10.55
N ILE A 142 1.54 -10.76 -10.13
CA ILE A 142 1.70 -10.45 -8.70
C ILE A 142 0.37 -9.99 -8.10
N ASN A 143 -0.36 -9.09 -8.78
CA ASN A 143 -1.65 -8.62 -8.28
C ASN A 143 -2.66 -9.76 -8.10
N ASN A 144 -2.75 -10.65 -9.08
CA ASN A 144 -3.62 -11.83 -9.01
C ASN A 144 -3.21 -12.80 -7.90
N THR A 145 -1.90 -13.00 -7.66
CA THR A 145 -1.41 -13.82 -6.55
C THR A 145 -1.80 -13.23 -5.20
N LEU A 146 -1.62 -11.92 -5.00
CA LEU A 146 -2.02 -11.25 -3.76
C LEU A 146 -3.54 -11.36 -3.55
N PHE A 147 -4.31 -11.10 -4.60
CA PHE A 147 -5.76 -11.23 -4.55
C PHE A 147 -6.21 -12.65 -4.20
N GLN A 148 -5.60 -13.67 -4.82
CA GLN A 148 -5.93 -15.07 -4.49
C GLN A 148 -5.57 -15.40 -3.04
N LEU A 149 -4.39 -15.01 -2.57
CA LEU A 149 -3.99 -15.27 -1.19
C LEU A 149 -4.98 -14.68 -0.17
N GLU A 150 -5.44 -13.44 -0.39
CA GLU A 150 -6.40 -12.77 0.50
C GLU A 150 -7.84 -13.29 0.38
N THR A 151 -8.26 -13.75 -0.81
CA THR A 151 -9.63 -14.23 -1.03
C THR A 151 -9.80 -15.74 -0.81
N SER A 152 -8.71 -16.47 -0.67
CA SER A 152 -8.73 -17.91 -0.46
C SER A 152 -9.14 -18.31 0.97
N LEU A 153 -9.68 -19.53 1.12
CA LEU A 153 -10.07 -20.09 2.41
C LEU A 153 -9.05 -21.12 2.89
N PRO A 154 -8.59 -21.12 4.16
CA PRO A 154 -8.82 -20.11 5.21
C PRO A 154 -8.27 -18.72 4.84
N PRO A 155 -8.92 -17.64 5.32
CA PRO A 155 -8.55 -16.26 5.00
C PRO A 155 -7.15 -15.96 5.51
N LEU A 156 -6.32 -15.43 4.62
CA LEU A 156 -4.98 -14.98 4.92
C LEU A 156 -4.91 -13.46 4.86
N ILE A 157 -4.13 -12.88 5.76
CA ILE A 157 -3.95 -11.43 5.87
C ILE A 157 -2.51 -11.10 5.51
N ILE A 158 -2.34 -10.27 4.49
CA ILE A 158 -1.05 -9.70 4.14
C ILE A 158 -0.81 -8.48 5.04
N ARG A 159 0.16 -8.58 5.95
CA ARG A 159 0.46 -7.50 6.91
C ARG A 159 1.55 -6.55 6.44
N GLU A 160 2.51 -7.07 5.69
CA GLU A 160 3.60 -6.30 5.12
C GLU A 160 3.75 -6.69 3.65
N ALA A 161 3.89 -5.69 2.78
CA ALA A 161 4.19 -5.89 1.38
C ALA A 161 5.18 -4.80 0.92
N THR A 162 6.34 -5.20 0.43
CA THR A 162 7.33 -4.32 -0.19
C THR A 162 7.46 -4.69 -1.65
N ILE A 163 7.05 -3.79 -2.55
CA ILE A 163 7.05 -4.04 -4.00
C ILE A 163 8.04 -3.10 -4.67
N ARG A 164 8.89 -3.64 -5.54
CA ARG A 164 9.91 -2.90 -6.28
C ARG A 164 9.89 -3.32 -7.74
N ALA A 165 10.01 -2.37 -8.66
CA ALA A 165 10.22 -2.68 -10.07
C ALA A 165 11.66 -3.13 -10.29
N THR A 166 11.86 -4.24 -11.01
CA THR A 166 13.19 -4.77 -11.32
C THR A 166 13.70 -4.26 -12.66
N ASN A 167 12.81 -3.80 -13.55
CA ASN A 167 13.18 -3.10 -14.78
C ASN A 167 12.85 -1.61 -14.73
N ALA A 168 13.78 -0.79 -15.21
CA ALA A 168 13.53 0.62 -15.45
C ALA A 168 12.69 0.77 -16.71
N VAL A 169 11.63 1.59 -16.66
CA VAL A 169 10.88 2.00 -17.86
C VAL A 169 11.87 2.63 -18.83
N GLN A 170 12.19 1.92 -19.92
CA GLN A 170 13.09 2.44 -20.94
C GLN A 170 12.44 3.66 -21.60
N VAL A 171 13.20 4.76 -21.68
CA VAL A 171 12.78 6.05 -22.25
C VAL A 171 12.50 5.95 -23.77
N ASP A 172 12.91 4.86 -24.42
CA ASP A 172 12.78 4.62 -25.86
C ASP A 172 11.37 4.14 -26.31
N GLY A 173 10.36 4.23 -25.44
CA GLY A 173 8.95 4.07 -25.85
C GLY A 173 8.53 2.65 -26.25
N SER A 174 9.39 1.64 -26.08
CA SER A 174 9.00 0.25 -26.27
C SER A 174 8.27 -0.29 -25.02
N PRO A 175 7.04 -0.80 -25.14
CA PRO A 175 6.30 -1.35 -24.02
C PRO A 175 6.91 -2.70 -23.62
N GLN A 176 7.90 -2.69 -22.75
CA GLN A 176 8.33 -3.90 -22.04
C GLN A 176 7.37 -4.18 -20.87
N PRO A 177 7.00 -5.45 -20.62
CA PRO A 177 6.25 -5.82 -19.43
C PRO A 177 7.02 -5.39 -18.17
N VAL A 178 6.36 -4.67 -17.26
CA VAL A 178 6.97 -4.29 -15.99
C VAL A 178 7.12 -5.54 -15.13
N GLU A 179 8.37 -5.83 -14.79
CA GLU A 179 8.72 -6.90 -13.86
C GLU A 179 8.86 -6.31 -12.46
N LEU A 180 8.31 -7.05 -11.49
CA LEU A 180 8.25 -6.66 -10.10
C LEU A 180 8.88 -7.74 -9.24
N ALA A 181 9.58 -7.32 -8.20
CA ALA A 181 9.93 -8.13 -7.05
C ALA A 181 9.10 -7.65 -5.86
N ALA A 182 8.36 -8.56 -5.25
CA ALA A 182 7.55 -8.30 -4.06
C ALA A 182 8.00 -9.18 -2.90
N GLU A 183 8.16 -8.57 -1.74
CA GLU A 183 8.34 -9.26 -0.48
C GLU A 183 7.07 -9.09 0.35
N ILE A 184 6.40 -10.19 0.65
CA ILE A 184 5.12 -10.20 1.37
C ILE A 184 5.23 -11.00 2.65
N VAL A 185 4.51 -10.56 3.68
CA VAL A 185 4.34 -11.28 4.94
C VAL A 185 2.88 -11.59 5.14
N VAL A 186 2.56 -12.88 5.14
CA VAL A 186 1.21 -13.41 5.16
C VAL A 186 0.97 -14.11 6.48
N TYR A 187 -0.18 -13.87 7.10
CA TYR A 187 -0.61 -14.50 8.35
C TYR A 187 -1.97 -15.15 8.21
N GLY A 188 -2.17 -16.29 8.85
CA GLY A 188 -3.49 -16.88 9.03
C GLY A 188 -3.76 -17.17 10.51
N ALA A 189 -5.02 -17.06 10.90
CA ALA A 189 -5.45 -17.38 12.26
C ALA A 189 -5.35 -18.89 12.49
N VAL A 190 -4.83 -19.30 13.64
CA VAL A 190 -4.67 -20.72 13.99
C VAL A 190 -5.85 -21.19 14.81
N ASN A 191 -6.34 -22.40 14.54
CA ASN A 191 -7.40 -23.00 15.33
C ASN A 191 -6.89 -23.36 16.74
N PRO A 192 -7.43 -22.77 17.82
CA PRO A 192 -7.00 -23.07 19.19
C PRO A 192 -7.32 -24.52 19.61
N LYS A 193 -8.32 -25.17 19.01
CA LYS A 193 -8.69 -26.56 19.33
C LYS A 193 -7.75 -27.60 18.72
N GLY A 194 -7.16 -27.31 17.54
CA GLY A 194 -6.22 -28.22 16.88
C GLY A 194 -4.88 -28.36 17.60
N MET A 195 -4.51 -27.38 18.41
CA MET A 195 -3.29 -27.41 19.23
C MET A 195 -3.42 -28.26 20.52
N GLN A 196 -4.64 -28.59 20.95
CA GLN A 196 -4.87 -29.37 22.19
C GLN A 196 -4.92 -30.89 21.95
N SER A 197 -4.89 -31.35 20.70
CA SER A 197 -5.09 -32.77 20.34
C SER A 197 -3.81 -33.61 20.23
N GLY A 198 -2.68 -33.22 20.85
CA GLY A 198 -1.53 -34.12 20.97
C GLY A 198 -0.51 -33.74 22.06
N PRO A 199 0.14 -34.70 22.74
CA PRO A 199 -0.38 -35.94 23.33
C PRO A 199 -0.62 -35.74 24.83
N GLU A 200 -1.87 -35.58 25.25
CA GLU A 200 -2.26 -35.80 26.65
C GLU A 200 -2.87 -37.21 26.78
N SER A 201 -2.02 -38.21 26.61
CA SER A 201 -2.28 -39.58 27.10
C SER A 201 -0.97 -40.30 27.40
N ALA A 202 -0.52 -40.23 28.66
CA ALA A 202 0.15 -41.35 29.35
C ALA A 202 0.51 -41.01 30.81
N GLY A 203 -0.48 -41.23 31.69
CA GLY A 203 -0.29 -42.02 32.90
C GLY A 203 0.00 -41.29 34.22
N PRO A 204 0.02 -42.05 35.34
CA PRO A 204 -0.69 -43.29 35.65
C PRO A 204 -1.96 -43.08 36.51
#